data_AF-A0AB38S7J5-F1
#
_entry.id   AF-A0AB38S7J5-F1
#
_cell.length_a   1.000
_cell.length_b   1.000
_cell.length_c   1.000
_cell.angle_alpha   90.00
_cell.angle_beta   90.00
_cell.angle_gamma   90.00
#
_symmetry.space_group_name_H-M   'P 1'
#
loop_
_entity.id
_entity.type
_entity.pdbx_description
1 polymer ?
#
loop_
_entity_poly.entity_id
_entity_poly.type
_entity_poly.pdbx_seq_one_letter_code
_entity_poly.pdbx_strand_id
1 'polypeptide(L)'
;MIPSQSDRVQTFRKIVNDQDGNDTTNLLFVPVNDGGVSGGGARWSLLLVDRRVPTAPVAYHYDSVGSRNSTVAEQLAARLGSRLQPARMARQQNGHDCGVYVVDATRALIGRLAQGERPDKEPLHLEHLIADRPAQRLYYGLYSCGRVIRFAFRRSNPQSPLTFR
;
A
#
# COMPACT_ATOMS: atom_id res chain seq x y z
N MET A 1 11.82 7.02 -21.23
CA MET A 1 12.49 8.02 -20.36
C MET A 1 12.35 7.55 -18.93
N ILE A 2 13.46 7.24 -18.24
CA ILE A 2 13.45 6.84 -16.83
C ILE A 2 13.45 8.12 -15.98
N PRO A 3 12.50 8.34 -15.06
CA PRO A 3 12.45 9.55 -14.23
C PRO A 3 13.70 9.70 -13.38
N SER A 4 14.22 10.93 -13.25
CA SER A 4 15.38 11.22 -12.39
C SER A 4 15.03 11.04 -10.90
N GLN A 5 16.04 10.97 -10.03
CA GLN A 5 15.84 10.97 -8.58
C GLN A 5 15.06 12.21 -8.11
N SER A 6 15.37 13.38 -8.67
CA SER A 6 14.68 14.64 -8.36
C SER A 6 13.19 14.56 -8.73
N ASP A 7 12.86 14.02 -9.91
CA ASP A 7 11.48 13.87 -10.37
C ASP A 7 10.67 12.94 -9.46
N ARG A 8 11.31 11.88 -8.96
CA ARG A 8 10.68 10.91 -8.04
C ARG A 8 10.40 11.52 -6.68
N VAL A 9 11.36 12.26 -6.12
CA VAL A 9 11.18 12.98 -4.84
C VAL A 9 10.10 14.03 -4.96
N GLN A 10 10.06 14.78 -6.07
CA GLN A 10 8.99 15.76 -6.31
C GLN A 10 7.62 15.09 -6.46
N THR A 11 7.55 13.97 -7.18
CA THR A 11 6.30 13.20 -7.33
C THR A 11 5.82 12.69 -5.98
N PHE A 12 6.71 12.15 -5.16
CA PHE A 12 6.38 11.71 -3.81
C PHE A 12 5.85 12.87 -2.96
N ARG A 13 6.51 14.03 -2.96
CA ARG A 13 6.05 15.23 -2.26
C ARG A 13 4.65 15.65 -2.69
N LYS A 14 4.31 15.57 -3.98
CA LYS A 14 2.95 15.86 -4.46
C LYS A 14 1.89 14.88 -3.95
N ILE A 15 2.29 13.65 -3.58
CA ILE A 15 1.37 12.65 -3.00
C ILE A 15 1.10 12.94 -1.53
N VAL A 16 2.14 13.30 -0.77
CA VAL A 16 2.06 13.46 0.69
C VAL A 16 1.71 14.88 1.14
N ASN A 17 2.05 15.89 0.33
CA ASN A 17 1.80 17.29 0.66
C ASN A 17 0.48 17.79 0.05
N ASP A 18 -0.11 18.80 0.70
CA ASP A 18 -1.17 19.62 0.11
C ASP A 18 -0.60 20.68 -0.86
N GLN A 19 -1.47 21.56 -1.33
CA GLN A 19 -1.12 22.64 -2.27
C GLN A 19 -0.25 23.72 -1.63
N ASP A 20 -0.28 23.84 -0.29
CA ASP A 20 0.50 24.80 0.49
C ASP A 20 1.86 24.23 0.92
N GLY A 21 2.10 22.94 0.63
CA GLY A 21 3.34 22.24 0.94
C GLY A 21 3.37 21.60 2.32
N ASN A 22 2.25 21.57 3.05
CA ASN A 22 2.18 20.90 4.35
C ASN A 22 2.14 19.39 4.17
N ASP A 23 2.89 18.65 4.99
CA ASP A 23 2.80 17.19 5.03
C ASP A 23 1.47 16.77 5.65
N THR A 24 0.60 16.18 4.85
CA THR A 24 -0.79 15.91 5.26
C THR A 24 -1.03 14.45 5.66
N THR A 25 -0.03 13.57 5.49
CA THR A 25 -0.23 12.14 5.74
C THR A 25 0.87 11.51 6.58
N ASN A 26 0.45 11.08 7.77
CA ASN A 26 1.27 10.32 8.71
C ASN A 26 1.39 8.84 8.32
N LEU A 27 0.47 8.31 7.52
CA LEU A 27 0.42 6.89 7.18
C LEU A 27 0.20 6.73 5.68
N LEU A 28 1.03 5.93 5.03
CA LEU A 28 0.94 5.67 3.61
C LEU A 28 0.79 4.17 3.34
N PHE A 29 -0.22 3.80 2.56
CA PHE A 29 -0.43 2.44 2.08
C PHE A 29 0.06 2.33 0.64
N VAL A 30 1.13 1.58 0.41
CA VAL A 30 1.75 1.43 -0.90
C VAL A 30 1.61 0.00 -1.39
N PRO A 31 0.81 -0.27 -2.44
CA PRO A 31 0.83 -1.57 -3.08
C PRO A 31 2.19 -1.77 -3.77
N VAL A 32 2.79 -2.93 -3.54
CA VAL A 32 4.09 -3.34 -4.09
C VAL A 32 3.86 -4.44 -5.10
N ASN A 33 4.39 -4.26 -6.30
CA ASN A 33 4.36 -5.24 -7.38
C ASN A 33 5.78 -5.69 -7.71
N ASP A 34 5.98 -6.97 -8.02
CA ASP A 34 7.27 -7.53 -8.44
C ASP A 34 7.69 -7.16 -9.87
N GLY A 35 6.86 -6.39 -10.58
CA GLY A 35 7.13 -5.90 -11.92
C GLY A 35 8.10 -4.73 -11.96
N GLY A 36 8.79 -4.60 -13.09
CA GLY A 36 9.63 -3.45 -13.38
C GLY A 36 8.83 -2.24 -13.88
N VAL A 37 9.54 -1.16 -14.18
CA VAL A 37 8.96 0.05 -14.80
C VAL A 37 8.34 -0.22 -16.18
N SER A 38 8.76 -1.31 -16.83
CA SER A 38 8.23 -1.82 -18.10
C SER A 38 7.01 -2.74 -17.92
N GLY A 39 6.54 -2.95 -16.69
CA GLY A 39 5.45 -3.87 -16.35
C GLY A 39 5.94 -5.30 -16.09
N GLY A 40 5.02 -6.26 -16.21
CA GLY A 40 5.33 -7.71 -16.14
C GLY A 40 5.31 -8.35 -14.76
N GLY A 41 4.92 -7.63 -13.70
CA GLY A 41 4.77 -8.22 -12.37
C GLY A 41 3.52 -9.07 -12.24
N ALA A 42 3.63 -10.18 -11.52
CA ALA A 42 2.55 -11.14 -11.29
C ALA A 42 2.01 -11.13 -9.85
N ARG A 43 2.76 -10.57 -8.90
CA ARG A 43 2.44 -10.64 -7.48
C ARG A 43 2.27 -9.27 -6.87
N TRP A 44 1.42 -9.21 -5.86
CA TRP A 44 1.13 -8.00 -5.11
C TRP A 44 1.35 -8.25 -3.63
N SER A 45 1.92 -7.26 -2.95
CA SER A 45 2.07 -7.19 -1.50
C SER A 45 1.80 -5.76 -1.04
N LEU A 46 1.71 -5.51 0.26
CA LEU A 46 1.42 -4.18 0.81
C LEU A 46 2.58 -3.67 1.65
N LEU A 47 2.93 -2.39 1.50
CA LEU A 47 3.85 -1.68 2.37
C LEU A 47 3.08 -0.57 3.11
N LEU A 48 2.97 -0.68 4.42
CA LEU A 48 2.49 0.41 5.28
C LEU A 48 3.69 1.24 5.72
N VAL A 49 3.73 2.53 5.40
CA VAL A 49 4.78 3.44 5.86
C VAL A 49 4.21 4.37 6.91
N ASP A 50 4.77 4.30 8.11
CA ASP A 50 4.52 5.20 9.22
C ASP A 50 5.53 6.35 9.22
N ARG A 51 5.01 7.56 9.06
CA ARG A 51 5.75 8.82 8.93
C ARG A 51 5.45 9.78 10.09
N ARG A 52 4.77 9.31 11.15
CA ARG A 52 4.46 10.12 12.35
C ARG A 52 5.69 10.75 13.00
N VAL A 53 6.85 10.09 12.87
CA VAL A 53 8.17 10.64 13.20
C VAL A 53 8.90 10.93 11.89
N PRO A 54 8.84 12.17 11.35
CA PRO A 54 9.33 12.45 10.00
C PRO A 54 10.82 12.17 9.79
N THR A 55 11.62 12.23 10.86
CA THR A 55 13.06 11.96 10.85
C THR A 55 13.41 10.48 10.90
N ALA A 56 12.45 9.60 11.24
CA ALA A 56 12.66 8.16 11.32
C ALA A 56 11.40 7.38 10.85
N PRO A 57 11.00 7.49 9.57
CA PRO A 57 9.88 6.73 9.06
C PRO A 57 10.14 5.22 9.14
N VAL A 58 9.10 4.45 9.43
CA VAL A 58 9.16 2.98 9.52
C VAL A 58 8.21 2.37 8.51
N ALA A 59 8.65 1.33 7.81
CA ALA A 59 7.83 0.61 6.85
C ALA A 59 7.56 -0.83 7.32
N TYR A 60 6.36 -1.33 7.07
CA TYR A 60 5.92 -2.67 7.42
C TYR A 60 5.44 -3.37 6.15
N HIS A 61 6.06 -4.51 5.82
CA HIS A 61 5.76 -5.26 4.60
C HIS A 61 4.87 -6.46 4.91
N TYR A 62 3.75 -6.54 4.20
CA TYR A 62 2.75 -7.60 4.29
C TYR A 62 2.67 -8.33 2.96
N ASP A 63 3.13 -9.58 2.93
CA ASP A 63 3.18 -10.42 1.73
C ASP A 63 2.57 -11.79 2.01
N SER A 64 1.39 -12.04 1.42
CA SER A 64 0.64 -13.29 1.56
C SER A 64 1.31 -14.46 0.81
N VAL A 65 2.17 -14.17 -0.18
CA VAL A 65 2.93 -15.16 -0.95
C VAL A 65 4.21 -15.57 -0.21
N GLY A 66 4.69 -14.76 0.74
CA GLY A 66 5.90 -15.03 1.53
C GLY A 66 6.96 -13.96 1.37
N SER A 67 8.21 -14.34 1.13
CA SER A 67 9.33 -13.41 0.96
C SER A 67 9.61 -13.03 -0.51
N ARG A 68 8.65 -13.25 -1.42
CA ARG A 68 8.89 -13.05 -2.86
C ARG A 68 9.03 -11.58 -3.23
N ASN A 69 8.30 -10.69 -2.56
CA ASN A 69 8.41 -9.25 -2.81
C ASN A 69 9.37 -8.54 -1.85
N SER A 70 10.10 -9.26 -0.99
CA SER A 70 10.95 -8.66 0.06
C SER A 70 11.99 -7.70 -0.50
N THR A 71 12.71 -8.08 -1.57
CA THR A 71 13.71 -7.20 -2.20
C THR A 71 13.08 -5.93 -2.77
N VAL A 72 11.90 -6.03 -3.39
CA VAL A 72 11.21 -4.87 -3.95
C VAL A 72 10.69 -3.96 -2.83
N ALA A 73 10.15 -4.55 -1.76
CA ALA A 73 9.70 -3.83 -0.58
C ALA A 73 10.85 -3.12 0.14
N GLU A 74 12.02 -3.76 0.28
CA GLU A 74 13.24 -3.15 0.84
C GLU A 74 13.71 -1.97 -0.01
N GLN A 75 13.81 -2.14 -1.33
CA GLN A 75 14.20 -1.06 -2.24
C GLN A 75 13.21 0.10 -2.20
N LEU A 76 11.91 -0.18 -2.11
CA LEU A 76 10.89 0.84 -2.00
C LEU A 76 10.95 1.56 -0.66
N ALA A 77 11.10 0.83 0.45
CA ALA A 77 11.26 1.40 1.78
C ALA A 77 12.49 2.33 1.85
N ALA A 78 13.62 1.91 1.26
CA ALA A 78 14.82 2.72 1.17
C ALA A 78 14.60 4.01 0.35
N ARG A 79 13.90 3.92 -0.80
CA ARG A 79 13.54 5.09 -1.62
C ARG A 79 12.59 6.06 -0.90
N LEU A 80 11.79 5.56 0.04
CA LEU A 80 10.90 6.34 0.88
C LEU A 80 11.60 6.87 2.15
N GLY A 81 12.90 6.59 2.33
CA GLY A 81 13.66 7.00 3.51
C GLY A 81 13.18 6.31 4.80
N SER A 82 12.61 5.11 4.67
CA SER A 82 12.00 4.37 5.77
C SER A 82 12.77 3.10 6.11
N ARG A 83 12.86 2.78 7.40
CA ARG A 83 13.43 1.53 7.86
C ARG A 83 12.40 0.41 7.77
N LEU A 84 12.71 -0.65 7.05
CA LEU A 84 11.82 -1.80 6.96
C LEU A 84 11.82 -2.59 8.28
N GLN A 85 10.64 -2.90 8.80
CA GLN A 85 10.42 -3.82 9.91
C GLN A 85 9.60 -5.04 9.45
N PRO A 86 9.89 -6.23 9.99
CA PRO A 86 9.13 -7.42 9.68
C PRO A 86 7.68 -7.27 10.16
N ALA A 87 6.72 -7.55 9.28
CA ALA A 87 5.32 -7.74 9.66
C ALA A 87 4.85 -9.11 9.17
N ARG A 88 3.98 -9.74 9.96
CA ARG A 88 3.47 -11.08 9.66
C ARG A 88 2.09 -10.96 9.04
N MET A 89 1.77 -11.86 8.13
CA MET A 89 0.51 -11.88 7.39
C MET A 89 0.07 -13.31 7.12
N ALA A 90 -1.23 -13.53 7.08
CA ALA A 90 -1.83 -14.78 6.64
C ALA A 90 -1.29 -15.20 5.26
N ARG A 91 -0.87 -16.47 5.14
CA ARG A 91 -0.43 -17.06 3.87
C ARG A 91 -1.63 -17.30 2.96
N GLN A 92 -1.53 -16.88 1.71
CA GLN A 92 -2.52 -17.27 0.70
C GLN A 92 -2.39 -18.75 0.37
N GLN A 93 -3.52 -19.41 0.17
CA GLN A 93 -3.58 -20.84 -0.15
C GLN A 93 -3.57 -21.14 -1.65
N ASN A 94 -3.70 -20.11 -2.50
CA ASN A 94 -3.71 -20.24 -3.96
C ASN A 94 -2.67 -19.32 -4.62
N GLY A 95 -2.56 -19.38 -5.95
CA GLY A 95 -1.54 -18.62 -6.69
C GLY A 95 -1.92 -17.18 -7.08
N HIS A 96 -3.15 -16.72 -6.85
CA HIS A 96 -3.71 -15.57 -7.58
C HIS A 96 -4.50 -14.57 -6.72
N ASP A 97 -4.76 -14.85 -5.45
CA ASP A 97 -5.47 -13.91 -4.54
C ASP A 97 -4.59 -12.85 -3.88
N CYS A 98 -3.29 -12.75 -4.20
CA CYS A 98 -2.40 -11.76 -3.59
C CYS A 98 -2.95 -10.32 -3.62
N GLY A 99 -3.66 -9.93 -4.69
CA GLY A 99 -4.35 -8.64 -4.77
C GLY A 99 -5.54 -8.50 -3.81
N VAL A 100 -6.32 -9.57 -3.59
CA VAL A 100 -7.43 -9.62 -2.63
C VAL A 100 -6.88 -9.42 -1.21
N TYR A 101 -5.79 -10.11 -0.88
CA TYR A 101 -5.08 -9.98 0.39
C TYR A 101 -4.56 -8.55 0.64
N VAL A 102 -4.05 -7.85 -0.39
CA VAL A 102 -3.62 -6.43 -0.25
C VAL A 102 -4.79 -5.52 0.12
N VAL A 103 -5.97 -5.71 -0.49
CA VAL A 103 -7.17 -4.91 -0.21
C VAL A 103 -7.69 -5.18 1.20
N ASP A 104 -7.83 -6.45 1.58
CA ASP A 104 -8.36 -6.82 2.90
C ASP A 104 -7.37 -6.47 4.02
N ALA A 105 -6.06 -6.59 3.78
CA ALA A 105 -5.03 -6.12 4.71
C ALA A 105 -5.14 -4.61 4.94
N THR A 106 -5.31 -3.83 3.86
CA THR A 106 -5.50 -2.38 3.96
C THR A 106 -6.74 -2.05 4.80
N ARG A 107 -7.87 -2.73 4.55
CA ARG A 107 -9.10 -2.54 5.34
C ARG A 107 -8.90 -2.88 6.81
N ALA A 108 -8.30 -4.01 7.11
CA ALA A 108 -8.04 -4.45 8.48
C ALA A 108 -7.15 -3.45 9.22
N LEU A 109 -6.07 -2.99 8.59
CA LEU A 109 -5.15 -2.00 9.15
C LEU A 109 -5.86 -0.67 9.41
N ILE A 110 -6.66 -0.17 8.46
CA ILE A 110 -7.44 1.05 8.65
C ILE A 110 -8.38 0.91 9.85
N GLY A 111 -9.07 -0.22 9.99
CA GLY A 111 -9.96 -0.50 11.13
C GLY A 111 -9.22 -0.44 12.47
N ARG A 112 -8.08 -1.13 12.59
CA ARG A 112 -7.24 -1.14 13.80
C ARG A 112 -6.70 0.25 14.13
N LEU A 113 -6.22 0.97 13.11
CA LEU A 113 -5.73 2.35 13.27
C LEU A 113 -6.86 3.30 13.73
N ALA A 114 -8.09 3.12 13.23
CA ALA A 114 -9.25 3.89 13.67
C ALA A 114 -9.64 3.60 15.12
N GLN A 115 -9.39 2.39 15.60
CA GLN A 115 -9.54 2.00 17.02
C GLN A 115 -8.40 2.50 17.92
N GLY A 116 -7.40 3.18 17.36
CA GLY A 116 -6.30 3.77 18.12
C GLY A 116 -5.06 2.88 18.23
N GLU A 117 -5.07 1.68 17.64
CA GLU A 117 -3.87 0.85 17.58
C GLU A 117 -2.77 1.52 16.75
N ARG A 118 -1.51 1.31 17.11
CA ARG A 118 -0.36 1.92 16.44
C ARG A 118 0.78 0.91 16.31
N PRO A 119 1.55 0.95 15.20
CA PRO A 119 2.66 0.03 14.99
C PRO A 119 3.96 0.46 15.70
N ASP A 120 3.90 1.44 16.62
CA ASP A 120 5.08 2.02 17.29
C ASP A 120 5.69 1.11 18.37
N LYS A 121 4.86 0.29 19.05
CA LYS A 121 5.32 -0.71 20.02
C LYS A 121 5.61 -2.07 19.39
N GLU A 122 4.72 -2.52 18.51
CA GLU A 122 4.83 -3.79 17.78
C GLU A 122 4.19 -3.65 16.40
N PRO A 123 4.74 -4.29 15.35
CA PRO A 123 4.08 -4.32 14.04
C PRO A 123 2.64 -4.82 14.14
N LEU A 124 1.72 -4.20 13.39
CA LEU A 124 0.32 -4.64 13.33
C LEU A 124 0.23 -5.94 12.51
N HIS A 125 0.49 -7.09 13.13
CA HIS A 125 0.46 -8.40 12.48
C HIS A 125 -0.94 -8.76 11.95
N LEU A 126 -0.99 -9.43 10.80
CA LEU A 126 -2.21 -9.82 10.08
C LEU A 126 -2.29 -11.34 9.85
N GLU A 127 -1.80 -12.13 10.80
CA GLU A 127 -1.73 -13.60 10.71
C GLU A 127 -3.11 -14.26 10.65
N HIS A 128 -4.13 -13.58 11.20
CA HIS A 128 -5.53 -14.04 11.20
C HIS A 128 -6.39 -13.36 10.12
N LEU A 129 -5.77 -12.68 9.15
CA LEU A 129 -6.52 -12.06 8.05
C LEU A 129 -7.20 -13.13 7.19
N ILE A 130 -8.53 -13.03 7.08
CA ILE A 130 -9.32 -13.83 6.16
C ILE A 130 -9.58 -12.97 4.93
N ALA A 131 -9.02 -13.37 3.78
CA ALA A 131 -9.26 -12.70 2.52
C ALA A 131 -10.57 -13.22 1.88
N ASP A 132 -11.47 -12.32 1.52
CA ASP A 132 -12.82 -12.68 1.04
C ASP A 132 -13.10 -12.04 -0.33
N ARG A 133 -12.87 -12.83 -1.39
CA ARG A 133 -13.13 -12.41 -2.78
C ARG A 133 -14.62 -12.11 -3.05
N PRO A 134 -15.58 -12.95 -2.65
CA PRO A 134 -17.02 -12.62 -2.75
C PRO A 134 -17.40 -11.29 -2.10
N ALA A 135 -16.94 -11.03 -0.87
CA ALA A 135 -17.25 -9.79 -0.18
C ALA A 135 -16.75 -8.57 -0.96
N GLN A 136 -15.54 -8.62 -1.53
CA GLN A 136 -14.98 -7.50 -2.30
C GLN A 136 -15.85 -7.07 -3.49
N ARG A 137 -16.60 -7.98 -4.12
CA ARG A 137 -17.55 -7.61 -5.20
C ARG A 137 -18.68 -6.71 -4.73
N LEU A 138 -19.11 -6.82 -3.47
CA LEU A 138 -20.14 -5.98 -2.85
C LEU A 138 -19.57 -4.62 -2.39
N TYR A 139 -18.30 -4.58 -1.99
CA TYR A 139 -17.63 -3.38 -1.46
C TYR A 139 -17.22 -2.34 -2.52
N TYR A 140 -17.25 -2.64 -3.82
CA TYR A 140 -17.02 -1.64 -4.88
C TYR A 140 -18.09 -0.52 -4.91
N GLY A 141 -19.16 -0.61 -4.10
CA GLY A 141 -20.26 0.35 -4.07
C GLY A 141 -20.20 1.44 -3.00
N LEU A 142 -19.44 1.30 -1.92
CA LEU A 142 -19.47 2.25 -0.79
C LEU A 142 -18.12 2.28 -0.08
N TYR A 143 -17.62 3.48 0.28
CA TYR A 143 -16.81 3.88 1.46
C TYR A 143 -15.96 5.11 1.10
N SER A 144 -16.52 6.30 1.37
CA SER A 144 -15.79 7.52 1.68
C SER A 144 -16.16 7.88 3.12
N CYS A 145 -15.19 7.93 4.01
CA CYS A 145 -15.37 8.55 5.33
C CYS A 145 -14.09 9.32 5.67
N GLY A 146 -14.27 10.55 6.15
CA GLY A 146 -13.28 11.63 6.14
C GLY A 146 -11.97 11.35 6.87
N ARG A 147 -10.90 11.22 6.09
CA ARG A 147 -9.51 11.69 6.24
C ARG A 147 -8.80 11.11 5.02
N VAL A 148 -8.17 11.95 4.19
CA VAL A 148 -7.74 11.59 2.83
C VAL A 148 -6.75 10.42 2.86
N ILE A 149 -7.22 9.19 2.59
CA ILE A 149 -6.39 8.03 2.27
C ILE A 149 -6.25 8.01 0.74
N ARG A 150 -5.14 8.51 0.21
CA ARG A 150 -4.89 8.52 -1.25
C ARG A 150 -4.47 7.13 -1.71
N PHE A 151 -5.38 6.45 -2.44
CA PHE A 151 -5.04 5.30 -3.28
C PHE A 151 -4.65 5.81 -4.68
N ALA A 152 -3.39 5.64 -5.07
CA ALA A 152 -2.97 5.94 -6.44
C ALA A 152 -2.97 4.65 -7.28
N PHE A 153 -4.11 4.32 -7.90
CA PHE A 153 -4.17 3.38 -9.02
C PHE A 153 -4.14 4.19 -10.33
N ARG A 154 -3.01 4.16 -11.05
CA ARG A 154 -2.96 4.67 -12.43
C ARG A 154 -3.38 3.55 -13.38
N ARG A 155 -4.51 3.74 -14.07
CA ARG A 155 -4.91 2.93 -15.24
C ARG A 155 -3.97 3.22 -16.41
N SER A 156 -3.52 2.17 -17.10
CA SER A 156 -2.76 2.27 -18.36
C SER A 156 -3.62 1.77 -19.53
N ASN A 157 -4.79 2.36 -19.79
CA ASN A 157 -5.43 2.28 -21.12
C ASN A 157 -6.47 3.42 -21.31
N PRO A 158 -6.23 4.41 -22.20
CA PRO A 158 -7.09 5.60 -22.38
C PRO A 158 -8.23 5.45 -23.42
N GLN A 159 -8.52 4.25 -23.94
CA GLN A 159 -9.42 4.07 -25.09
C GLN A 159 -10.69 3.23 -24.81
N SER A 160 -11.27 3.30 -23.62
CA SER A 160 -12.60 2.71 -23.39
C SER A 160 -13.48 3.63 -22.56
N PRO A 161 -14.58 4.19 -23.11
CA PRO A 161 -15.54 4.94 -22.33
C PRO A 161 -16.23 3.99 -21.35
N LEU A 162 -16.23 4.37 -20.07
CA LEU A 162 -17.03 3.71 -19.04
C LEU A 162 -18.46 4.22 -19.18
N THR A 163 -19.32 3.46 -19.85
CA THR A 163 -20.76 3.69 -19.85
C THR A 163 -21.35 3.05 -18.60
N PHE A 164 -21.94 3.86 -17.72
CA PHE A 164 -22.79 3.38 -16.62
C PHE A 164 -24.26 3.42 -17.07
N ARG A 165 -24.96 2.29 -16.96
CA ARG A 165 -26.40 2.26 -16.69
C ARG A 165 -26.58 1.71 -15.30
#